data_AF-A0A950N3F3-F1
#
_entry.id   AF-A0A950N3F3-F1
#
_cell.length_a   1.000
_cell.length_b   1.000
_cell.length_c   1.000
_cell.angle_alpha   90.00
_cell.angle_beta   90.00
_cell.angle_gamma   90.00
#
_symmetry.space_group_name_H-M   'P 1'
#
loop_
_entity.id
_entity.type
_entity.pdbx_description
1 polymer ?
#
loop_
_entity_poly.entity_id
_entity_poly.type
_entity_poly.pdbx_seq_one_letter_code
_entity_poly.pdbx_strand_id
1 'polypeptide(L)' 'LGARSFQVAADGQLRKNYPRHPIVEDDVVIYAGATILGRITIGRSSSIGGNVWLTESVPPGSRITQAKTRVDYTTNDAV' A
#
# COMPACT_ATOMS: atom_id res chain seq x y z
N LEU A 1 -8.65 4.08 2.43
CA LEU A 1 -8.16 2.94 3.26
C LEU A 1 -9.20 1.82 3.21
N GLY A 2 -8.80 0.56 3.09
CA GLY A 2 -9.76 -0.54 2.92
C GLY A 2 -9.24 -1.90 3.38
N ALA A 3 -10.14 -2.89 3.43
CA ALA A 3 -9.75 -4.28 3.67
C ALA A 3 -9.34 -4.93 2.34
N ARG A 4 -8.35 -5.85 2.37
CA ARG A 4 -7.94 -6.59 1.17
C ARG A 4 -9.00 -7.61 0.74
N SER A 5 -9.54 -8.37 1.70
CA SER A 5 -10.60 -9.36 1.50
C SER A 5 -11.16 -9.82 2.85
N PHE A 6 -12.30 -10.53 2.82
CA PHE A 6 -12.80 -11.28 3.97
C PHE A 6 -12.12 -12.64 4.03
N GLN A 7 -11.73 -13.07 5.23
CA GLN A 7 -11.33 -14.47 5.46
C GLN A 7 -12.57 -15.36 5.39
N VAL A 8 -12.45 -16.47 4.65
CA VAL A 8 -13.47 -17.51 4.55
C VAL A 8 -13.07 -18.65 5.47
N ALA A 9 -13.96 -19.06 6.35
CA ALA A 9 -13.76 -20.23 7.20
C ALA A 9 -13.92 -21.53 6.39
N ALA A 10 -13.50 -22.67 6.96
CA ALA A 10 -13.53 -23.97 6.29
C ALA A 10 -14.94 -24.42 5.86
N ASP A 11 -15.97 -23.89 6.51
CA ASP A 11 -17.40 -24.14 6.24
C ASP A 11 -18.01 -23.16 5.22
N GLY A 12 -17.20 -22.27 4.61
CA GLY A 12 -17.64 -21.27 3.65
C GLY A 12 -18.19 -19.98 4.27
N GLN A 13 -18.24 -19.87 5.60
CA GLN A 13 -18.71 -18.64 6.25
C GLN A 13 -17.67 -17.53 6.18
N LEU A 14 -18.13 -16.31 5.87
CA LEU A 14 -17.28 -15.12 5.95
C LEU A 14 -17.03 -14.77 7.41
N ARG A 15 -15.76 -14.74 7.82
CA ARG A 15 -15.36 -14.24 9.13
C ARG A 15 -15.63 -12.74 9.19
N LYS A 16 -16.39 -12.30 10.19
CA LYS A 16 -16.72 -10.90 10.46
C LYS A 16 -16.02 -10.44 11.74
N ASN A 17 -16.04 -9.13 12.01
CA ASN A 17 -15.57 -8.53 13.26
C ASN A 17 -14.12 -8.81 13.66
N TYR A 18 -13.21 -9.01 12.70
CA TYR A 18 -11.77 -9.03 12.95
C TYR A 18 -11.09 -7.79 12.34
N PRO A 19 -9.93 -7.36 12.89
CA PRO A 19 -9.24 -6.21 12.36
C PRO A 19 -8.62 -6.51 10.98
N ARG A 20 -9.07 -5.78 9.96
CA ARG A 20 -8.71 -6.03 8.54
C ARG A 20 -8.34 -4.79 7.73
N HIS A 21 -8.49 -3.61 8.35
CA HIS A 21 -8.14 -2.33 7.76
C HIS A 21 -6.74 -1.90 8.23
N PRO A 22 -6.10 -0.97 7.51
CA PRO A 22 -4.78 -0.47 7.87
C PRO A 22 -4.78 0.19 9.25
N ILE A 23 -3.63 0.09 9.92
CA ILE A 23 -3.26 0.88 11.08
C ILE A 23 -2.44 2.05 10.55
N VAL A 24 -2.84 3.26 10.91
CA VAL A 24 -2.11 4.50 10.58
C VAL A 24 -1.59 5.03 11.90
N GLU A 25 -0.27 5.08 12.05
CA GLU A 25 0.37 5.66 13.24
C GLU A 25 0.41 7.19 13.17
N ASP A 26 0.92 7.82 14.22
CA ASP A 26 0.97 9.27 14.37
C ASP A 26 1.78 9.96 13.25
N ASP A 27 1.42 11.20 12.94
CA ASP A 27 2.12 12.08 12.00
C ASP A 27 2.27 11.50 10.58
N VAL A 28 1.46 10.52 10.20
CA VAL A 28 1.43 9.97 8.85
C VAL A 28 0.67 10.92 7.92
N VAL A 29 1.28 11.21 6.76
CA VAL A 29 0.66 11.99 5.68
C VAL A 29 0.27 11.06 4.54
N ILE A 30 -1.00 11.08 4.13
CA ILE A 30 -1.52 10.30 3.00
C ILE A 30 -2.12 11.26 1.98
N TYR A 31 -1.53 11.32 0.80
CA TYR A 31 -2.00 12.18 -0.29
C TYR A 31 -3.18 11.57 -1.06
N ALA A 32 -3.87 12.43 -1.82
CA ALA A 32 -5.09 12.07 -2.54
C ALA A 32 -4.89 10.88 -3.51
N GLY A 33 -5.91 10.02 -3.59
CA GLY A 33 -5.92 8.87 -4.48
C GLY A 33 -5.09 7.66 -4.01
N ALA A 34 -4.39 7.75 -2.88
CA ALA A 34 -3.69 6.60 -2.32
C ALA A 34 -4.67 5.49 -1.90
N THR A 35 -4.38 4.25 -2.31
CA THR A 35 -5.16 3.06 -1.98
C THR A 35 -4.31 2.13 -1.11
N ILE A 36 -4.66 2.02 0.17
CA ILE A 36 -3.94 1.23 1.16
C ILE A 36 -4.89 0.14 1.68
N LEU A 37 -4.51 -1.12 1.49
CA LEU A 37 -5.39 -2.27 1.67
C LEU A 37 -4.82 -3.34 2.60
N GLY A 38 -5.68 -3.81 3.51
CA GLY A 38 -5.39 -4.92 4.41
C GLY A 38 -4.93 -4.49 5.79
N ARG A 39 -4.67 -5.48 6.64
CA ARG A 39 -4.19 -5.27 8.01
C ARG A 39 -2.67 -5.00 7.99
N ILE A 40 -2.30 -3.82 7.53
CA ILE A 40 -0.92 -3.34 7.44
C ILE A 40 -0.73 -2.11 8.31
N THR A 41 0.52 -1.82 8.68
CA THR A 41 0.87 -0.65 9.49
C THR A 41 1.63 0.36 8.67
N ILE A 42 1.19 1.62 8.74
CA ILE A 42 1.93 2.77 8.22
C ILE A 42 2.65 3.42 9.38
N GLY A 43 3.97 3.22 9.44
CA GLY A 43 4.79 3.67 10.56
C GLY A 43 4.77 5.19 10.75
N ARG A 44 4.94 5.64 11.99
CA ARG A 44 4.96 7.05 12.41
C ARG A 44 5.79 7.93 11.47
N SER A 45 5.32 9.16 11.24
CA SER A 45 6.00 10.17 10.42
C SER A 45 6.29 9.74 8.97
N SER A 46 5.59 8.71 8.46
CA SER A 46 5.70 8.32 7.06
C SER A 46 4.84 9.20 6.15
N SER A 47 5.23 9.31 4.88
CA SER A 47 4.46 9.98 3.84
C SER A 47 4.15 9.04 2.68
N ILE A 48 2.88 8.95 2.32
CA ILE A 48 2.36 8.14 1.21
C ILE A 48 1.88 9.06 0.10
N GLY A 49 2.60 9.06 -1.02
CA GLY A 49 2.29 9.85 -2.22
C GLY A 49 0.91 9.55 -2.81
N GLY A 50 0.42 10.49 -3.61
CA GLY A 50 -0.88 10.35 -4.27
C GLY A 50 -0.89 9.19 -5.25
N ASN A 51 -2.06 8.57 -5.46
CA ASN A 51 -2.25 7.43 -6.36
C ASN A 51 -1.31 6.23 -6.10
N VAL A 52 -0.69 6.13 -4.92
CA VAL A 52 0.10 4.96 -4.51
C VAL A 52 -0.84 3.82 -4.13
N TRP A 53 -0.51 2.61 -4.58
CA TRP A 53 -1.17 1.38 -4.15
C TRP A 53 -0.28 0.63 -3.16
N LEU A 54 -0.75 0.42 -1.93
CA LEU A 54 0.04 -0.19 -0.87
C LEU A 54 -0.69 -1.36 -0.22
N THR A 55 0.00 -2.49 -0.17
CA THR A 55 -0.51 -3.76 0.36
C THR A 55 0.38 -4.34 1.45
N GLU A 56 1.49 -3.68 1.79
CA GLU A 56 2.47 -4.12 2.78
C GLU A 56 2.75 -3.00 3.78
N SER A 57 3.15 -3.37 5.00
CA SER A 57 3.50 -2.40 6.03
C SER A 57 4.74 -1.60 5.64
N VAL A 58 4.82 -0.36 6.11
CA VAL A 58 5.98 0.50 5.90
C VAL A 58 6.57 0.94 7.24
N PRO A 59 7.90 0.94 7.40
CA PRO A 59 8.54 1.35 8.64
C PRO A 59 8.36 2.86 8.90
N PRO A 60 8.53 3.33 10.15
CA PRO A 60 8.48 4.76 10.47
C PRO A 60 9.45 5.60 9.63
N GLY A 61 9.07 6.86 9.37
CA GLY A 61 9.85 7.81 8.58
C GLY A 61 9.95 7.48 7.08
N SER A 62 9.14 6.55 6.57
CA SER A 62 9.17 6.16 5.15
C SER A 62 8.62 7.25 4.23
N ARG A 63 9.17 7.36 3.02
CA ARG A 63 8.63 8.20 1.94
C ARG A 63 8.29 7.35 0.73
N ILE A 64 7.01 6.97 0.60
CA ILE A 64 6.52 6.17 -0.50
C ILE A 64 5.98 7.10 -1.58
N THR A 65 6.44 6.93 -2.81
CA THR A 65 6.02 7.74 -3.97
C THR A 65 5.63 6.83 -5.12
N GLN A 66 4.93 7.38 -6.12
CA GLN A 66 4.64 6.61 -7.32
C GLN A 66 5.93 6.14 -8.00
N ALA A 67 5.90 4.95 -8.58
CA ALA A 67 6.99 4.48 -9.40
C ALA A 67 7.26 5.48 -10.54
N LYS A 68 8.53 5.81 -10.74
CA LYS A 68 8.93 6.62 -11.89
C LYS A 68 8.93 5.73 -13.13
N THR A 69 8.50 6.28 -14.27
CA THR A 69 8.69 5.63 -15.56
C THR A 69 10.16 5.33 -15.76
N ARG A 70 10.48 4.05 -15.98
CA ARG A 70 11.79 3.63 -16.45
C ARG A 70 11.73 3.62 -17.98
N VAL A 71 12.52 4.48 -18.61
CA VAL A 71 12.71 4.47 -20.07
C VAL A 71 13.92 3.61 -20.35
N ASP A 72 13.68 2.43 -20.92
CA ASP A 72 14.76 1.59 -21.42
C ASP A 72 15.01 1.99 -22.89
N TYR A 73 16.21 2.50 -23.18
CA TYR A 73 16.63 2.77 -24.56
C TYR A 73 17.20 1.48 -25.15
N THR A 74 16.57 0.95 -26.19
CA THR A 74 17.20 -0.06 -27.06
C THR A 74 18.16 0.68 -27.99
N THR A 75 19.45 0.67 -27.66
CA THR A 75 20.46 1.07 -28.64
C THR A 75 20.48 0.01 -29.74
N ASN A 76 19.99 0.37 -30.92
CA ASN A 76 20.17 -0.44 -32.12
C ASN A 76 21.57 -0.16 -32.66
N ASP A 77 22.59 -0.66 -31.95
CA ASP A 77 23.98 -0.67 -32.42
C ASP A 77 24.13 -1.73 -33.52
N ALA A 78 23.62 -1.39 -34.69
CA ALA A 78 23.99 -2.02 -35.95
C ALA A 78 24.53 -0.91 -36.86
N VAL A 79 25.82 -0.61 -36.66
CA VAL A 79 26.68 0.06 -37.64
C VAL A 79 27.31 -1.02 -38.50
#